data_AF-A0A9D7LY05-F1
#
_entry.id   AF-A0A9D7LY05-F1
#
_cell.length_a   1.000
_cell.length_b   1.000
_cell.length_c   1.000
_cell.angle_alpha   90.00
_cell.angle_beta   90.00
_cell.angle_gamma   90.00
#
_symmetry.space_group_name_H-M   'P 1'
#
loop_
_entity.id
_entity.type
_entity.pdbx_description
1 polymer ?
#
loop_
_entity_poly.entity_id
_entity_poly.type
_entity_poly.pdbx_seq_one_letter_code
_entity_poly.pdbx_strand_id
1 'polypeptide(L)'
;MRRLLLSMAIAALAAPLHAAGKKAAAPALPPGVPSADAIVGHVRDCMAASGTPSPSFAVLAQRGWQQGSITTPDGKPQPAALFSKPSDMTMLVVFQQGPNAGRCMIMSPVVDLAGDQAVRTRLATLLGKPLVSADGLKQAWKTATQTVVLEPMGTEKARGIRIAVKFTEGR
;
A
#
# COMPACT_ATOMS: atom_id res chain seq x y z
N MET A 1 24.37 43.26 -66.48
CA MET A 1 22.91 43.54 -66.52
C MET A 1 22.33 43.30 -65.13
N ARG A 2 21.71 44.34 -64.54
CA ARG A 2 21.04 44.36 -63.23
C ARG A 2 19.70 43.60 -63.28
N ARG A 3 19.40 42.78 -62.27
CA ARG A 3 18.05 42.45 -61.74
C ARG A 3 18.20 42.23 -60.23
N LEU A 4 17.94 43.24 -59.39
CA LEU A 4 16.69 43.56 -58.68
C LEU A 4 16.02 42.36 -57.96
N LEU A 5 16.30 42.31 -56.65
CA LEU A 5 15.38 42.21 -55.50
C LEU A 5 14.05 41.47 -55.69
N LEU A 6 13.83 40.46 -54.83
CA LEU A 6 12.63 40.44 -53.99
C LEU A 6 12.93 39.70 -52.67
N SER A 7 13.03 40.47 -51.59
CA SER A 7 13.12 39.96 -50.22
C SER A 7 11.73 39.52 -49.78
N MET A 8 11.53 38.23 -49.52
CA MET A 8 10.40 37.76 -48.70
C MET A 8 10.91 37.47 -47.29
N ALA A 9 10.68 38.41 -46.38
CA ALA A 9 10.79 38.18 -44.95
C ALA A 9 9.55 37.40 -44.49
N ILE A 10 9.71 36.13 -44.14
CA ILE A 10 8.69 35.35 -43.43
C ILE A 10 8.88 35.64 -41.94
N ALA A 11 8.07 36.55 -41.40
CA ALA A 11 7.93 36.72 -39.96
C ALA A 11 7.13 35.51 -39.42
N ALA A 12 7.85 34.47 -38.99
CA ALA A 12 7.25 33.40 -38.21
C ALA A 12 6.97 33.92 -36.80
N LEU A 13 5.71 34.30 -36.54
CA LEU A 13 5.21 34.54 -35.19
C LEU A 13 5.34 33.23 -34.40
N ALA A 14 6.28 33.21 -33.46
CA ALA A 14 6.36 32.18 -32.43
C ALA A 14 5.14 32.34 -31.50
N ALA A 15 4.11 31.53 -31.72
CA ALA A 15 3.07 31.33 -30.72
C ALA A 15 3.63 30.40 -29.64
N PRO A 16 3.69 30.82 -28.36
CA PRO A 16 3.97 29.87 -27.30
C PRO A 16 2.71 29.02 -27.12
N LEU A 17 2.69 27.81 -27.68
CA LEU A 17 1.75 26.77 -27.31
C LEU A 17 2.02 26.37 -25.86
N HIS A 18 1.54 27.16 -24.92
CA HIS A 18 1.15 26.67 -23.59
C HIS A 18 -0.14 25.87 -23.76
N ALA A 19 -0.02 24.72 -24.43
CA ALA A 19 -0.95 23.64 -24.22
C ALA A 19 -0.67 23.14 -22.80
N ALA A 20 -1.28 23.80 -21.82
CA ALA A 20 -1.48 23.25 -20.50
C ALA A 20 -2.35 22.01 -20.70
N GLY A 21 -1.70 20.88 -21.00
CA GLY A 21 -2.34 19.59 -21.10
C GLY A 21 -3.09 19.38 -19.80
N LYS A 22 -4.43 19.35 -19.87
CA LYS A 22 -5.27 18.91 -18.76
C LYS A 22 -4.69 17.57 -18.34
N LYS A 23 -4.03 17.55 -17.18
CA LYS A 23 -3.49 16.33 -16.58
C LYS A 23 -4.67 15.37 -16.51
N ALA A 24 -4.67 14.35 -17.37
CA ALA A 24 -5.76 13.39 -17.44
C ALA A 24 -6.00 12.89 -16.02
N ALA A 25 -7.24 12.98 -15.55
CA ALA A 25 -7.60 12.47 -14.24
C ALA A 25 -7.17 11.01 -14.19
N ALA A 26 -6.49 10.62 -13.10
CA ALA A 26 -6.11 9.22 -12.93
C ALA A 26 -7.38 8.36 -13.05
N PRO A 27 -7.33 7.23 -13.78
CA PRO A 27 -8.48 6.35 -13.92
C PRO A 27 -8.99 5.95 -12.53
N ALA A 28 -10.32 5.93 -12.39
CA ALA A 28 -10.96 5.53 -11.14
C ALA A 28 -10.59 4.07 -10.80
N LEU A 29 -10.33 3.80 -9.53
CA LEU A 29 -10.01 2.45 -9.06
C LEU A 29 -11.22 1.53 -9.21
N PRO A 30 -11.02 0.22 -9.49
CA PRO A 30 -12.11 -0.75 -9.45
C PRO A 30 -12.78 -0.77 -8.07
N PRO A 31 -14.10 -1.07 -8.00
CA PRO A 31 -14.80 -1.20 -6.72
C PRO A 31 -14.09 -2.15 -5.76
N GLY A 32 -13.94 -1.73 -4.51
CA GLY A 32 -13.30 -2.52 -3.47
C GLY A 32 -11.76 -2.55 -3.53
N VAL A 33 -11.12 -1.99 -4.56
CA VAL A 33 -9.66 -1.87 -4.60
C VAL A 33 -9.22 -0.55 -3.95
N PRO A 34 -8.47 -0.60 -2.83
CA PRO A 34 -8.03 0.62 -2.16
C PRO A 34 -6.91 1.31 -2.93
N SER A 35 -6.78 2.62 -2.72
CA SER A 35 -5.63 3.36 -3.19
C SER A 35 -4.37 2.95 -2.42
N ALA A 36 -3.20 3.21 -3.01
CA ALA A 36 -1.94 2.96 -2.31
C ALA A 36 -1.81 3.78 -1.02
N ASP A 37 -2.41 4.97 -0.95
CA ASP A 37 -2.46 5.80 0.26
C ASP A 37 -3.36 5.18 1.34
N ALA A 38 -4.50 4.60 0.95
CA ALA A 38 -5.39 3.87 1.86
C ALA A 38 -4.69 2.64 2.44
N ILE A 39 -4.00 1.86 1.59
CA ILE A 39 -3.19 0.71 2.02
C ILE A 39 -2.12 1.14 3.04
N VAL A 40 -1.40 2.22 2.80
CA VAL A 40 -0.40 2.74 3.76
C VAL A 40 -1.06 3.23 5.05
N GLY A 41 -2.27 3.79 4.98
CA GLY A 41 -3.11 4.04 6.15
C GLY A 41 -3.37 2.76 6.96
N HIS A 42 -3.79 1.68 6.28
CA HIS A 42 -4.01 0.38 6.90
C HIS A 42 -2.74 -0.19 7.54
N VAL A 43 -1.56 0.06 6.96
CA VAL A 43 -0.26 -0.30 7.57
C VAL A 43 -0.03 0.45 8.88
N ARG A 44 -0.33 1.75 8.94
CA ARG A 44 -0.24 2.50 10.21
C ARG A 44 -1.20 1.97 11.26
N ASP A 45 -2.41 1.59 10.86
CA ASP A 45 -3.41 0.98 11.75
C ASP A 45 -2.89 -0.35 12.30
N CYS A 46 -2.32 -1.17 11.43
CA CYS A 46 -1.72 -2.45 11.76
C CYS A 46 -0.49 -2.30 12.69
N MET A 47 0.37 -1.31 12.43
CA MET A 47 1.49 -0.96 13.31
C MET A 47 1.03 -0.51 14.68
N ALA A 48 -0.03 0.30 14.76
CA ALA A 48 -0.61 0.74 16.03
C ALA A 48 -1.29 -0.42 16.79
N ALA A 49 -1.87 -1.37 16.04
CA ALA A 49 -2.46 -2.58 16.61
C ALA A 49 -1.38 -3.59 17.06
N SER A 50 -0.21 -3.65 16.40
CA SER A 50 0.88 -4.57 16.75
C SER A 50 1.79 -3.97 17.84
N GLY A 51 1.55 -4.32 19.10
CA GLY A 51 2.39 -3.90 20.23
C GLY A 51 2.30 -4.86 21.42
N THR A 52 3.27 -4.75 22.33
CA THR A 52 3.27 -5.42 23.65
C THR A 52 2.66 -4.52 24.73
N PRO A 53 2.11 -5.08 25.83
CA PRO A 53 2.01 -6.52 26.12
C PRO A 53 0.93 -7.23 25.29
N SER A 54 0.01 -6.51 24.64
CA SER A 54 -1.04 -7.10 23.81
C SER A 54 -1.42 -6.20 22.63
N PRO A 55 -1.77 -6.80 21.48
CA PRO A 55 -2.37 -6.06 20.39
C PRO A 55 -3.66 -5.35 20.79
N SER A 56 -3.85 -4.11 20.34
CA SER A 56 -5.03 -3.31 20.69
C SER A 56 -6.10 -3.35 19.59
N PHE A 57 -7.19 -4.08 19.84
CA PHE A 57 -8.35 -4.13 18.94
C PHE A 57 -9.14 -2.81 18.95
N ALA A 58 -9.10 -2.09 20.08
CA ALA A 58 -9.80 -0.82 20.24
C ALA A 58 -9.33 0.22 19.22
N VAL A 59 -8.02 0.26 18.92
CA VAL A 59 -7.46 1.16 17.91
C VAL A 59 -8.04 0.87 16.53
N LEU A 60 -8.23 -0.41 16.18
CA LEU A 60 -8.81 -0.80 14.90
C LEU A 60 -10.30 -0.43 14.83
N ALA A 61 -11.06 -0.70 15.88
CA ALA A 61 -12.48 -0.33 15.96
C ALA A 61 -12.69 1.19 15.82
N GLN A 62 -11.90 2.00 16.53
CA GLN A 62 -11.93 3.46 16.43
C GLN A 62 -11.60 3.97 15.02
N ARG A 63 -10.79 3.22 14.27
CA ARG A 63 -10.44 3.51 12.89
C ARG A 63 -11.41 2.89 11.88
N GLY A 64 -12.56 2.40 12.34
CA GLY A 64 -13.64 1.91 11.50
C GLY A 64 -13.41 0.50 10.92
N TRP A 65 -12.48 -0.27 11.47
CA TRP A 65 -12.36 -1.69 11.16
C TRP A 65 -13.48 -2.48 11.84
N GLN A 66 -14.04 -3.45 11.13
CA GLN A 66 -15.07 -4.34 11.66
C GLN A 66 -14.44 -5.66 12.08
N GLN A 67 -14.62 -6.02 13.35
CA GLN A 67 -14.07 -7.26 13.89
C GLN A 67 -14.96 -8.46 13.51
N GLY A 68 -14.31 -9.53 13.06
CA GLY A 68 -14.87 -10.87 12.92
C GLY A 68 -14.06 -11.89 13.73
N SER A 69 -14.54 -13.13 13.74
CA SER A 69 -13.88 -14.26 14.37
C SER A 69 -13.24 -15.17 13.31
N ILE A 70 -12.15 -15.83 13.68
CA ILE A 70 -11.53 -16.90 12.90
C ILE A 70 -11.76 -18.19 13.67
N THR A 71 -12.35 -19.18 13.02
CA THR A 71 -12.54 -20.53 13.58
C THR A 71 -11.73 -21.55 12.80
N THR A 72 -11.29 -22.59 13.49
CA THR A 72 -10.75 -23.80 12.85
C THR A 72 -11.86 -24.57 12.13
N PRO A 73 -11.51 -25.55 11.27
CA PRO A 73 -12.51 -26.42 10.64
C PRO A 73 -13.41 -27.15 11.64
N ASP A 74 -12.93 -27.46 12.85
CA ASP A 74 -13.70 -28.04 13.96
C ASP A 74 -14.44 -27.00 14.82
N GLY A 75 -14.52 -25.74 14.37
CA GLY A 75 -15.31 -24.68 14.98
C GLY A 75 -14.67 -23.98 16.18
N LYS A 76 -13.43 -24.29 16.54
CA LYS A 76 -12.74 -23.69 17.69
C LYS A 76 -12.22 -22.29 17.35
N PRO A 77 -12.37 -21.31 18.24
CA PRO A 77 -11.79 -19.99 18.04
C PRO A 77 -10.26 -20.06 17.88
N GLN A 78 -9.73 -19.33 16.91
CA GLN A 78 -8.29 -19.07 16.82
C GLN A 78 -7.90 -17.92 17.77
N PRO A 79 -6.67 -17.92 18.31
CA PRO A 79 -6.13 -16.81 19.11
C PRO A 79 -5.72 -15.60 18.22
N ALA A 80 -6.60 -15.25 17.28
CA ALA A 80 -6.46 -14.16 16.35
C ALA A 80 -7.84 -13.62 15.97
N ALA A 81 -7.90 -12.33 15.67
CA ALA A 81 -9.11 -11.70 15.13
C ALA A 81 -8.88 -11.30 13.68
N LEU A 82 -9.91 -11.51 12.85
CA LEU A 82 -9.99 -10.97 11.51
C LEU A 82 -10.68 -9.62 11.59
N PHE A 83 -10.18 -8.66 10.83
CA PHE A 83 -10.78 -7.35 10.67
C PHE A 83 -10.98 -7.08 9.19
N SER A 84 -12.14 -6.56 8.83
CA SER A 84 -12.42 -6.09 7.47
C SER A 84 -12.63 -4.58 7.48
N LYS A 85 -12.25 -3.93 6.39
CA LYS A 85 -12.52 -2.51 6.19
C LYS A 85 -13.79 -2.36 5.34
N PRO A 86 -14.88 -1.75 5.82
CA PRO A 86 -16.10 -1.62 5.00
C PRO A 86 -15.90 -0.84 3.71
N SER A 87 -14.88 0.04 3.65
CA SER A 87 -14.60 0.90 2.51
C SER A 87 -13.89 0.19 1.35
N ASP A 88 -13.27 -0.97 1.58
CA ASP A 88 -12.48 -1.67 0.57
C ASP A 88 -12.31 -3.17 0.91
N MET A 89 -11.70 -3.95 0.03
CA MET A 89 -11.52 -5.39 0.22
C MET A 89 -10.28 -5.75 1.05
N THR A 90 -9.76 -4.82 1.86
CA THR A 90 -8.63 -5.11 2.74
C THR A 90 -9.09 -5.90 3.96
N MET A 91 -8.34 -6.96 4.22
CA MET A 91 -8.43 -7.72 5.46
C MET A 91 -7.18 -7.50 6.31
N LEU A 92 -7.37 -7.49 7.61
CA LEU A 92 -6.31 -7.37 8.60
C LEU A 92 -6.49 -8.49 9.64
N VAL A 93 -5.42 -9.22 9.95
CA VAL A 93 -5.42 -10.27 10.99
C VAL A 93 -4.49 -9.85 12.11
N VAL A 94 -4.98 -9.86 13.35
CA VAL A 94 -4.18 -9.58 14.54
C VAL A 94 -4.07 -10.82 15.40
N PHE A 95 -2.85 -11.22 15.73
CA PHE A 95 -2.55 -12.40 16.52
C PHE A 95 -2.33 -12.02 17.99
N GLN A 96 -3.18 -12.53 18.89
CA GLN A 96 -3.13 -12.18 20.32
C GLN A 96 -2.23 -13.11 21.12
N GLN A 97 -2.14 -14.38 20.76
CA GLN A 97 -1.39 -15.39 21.53
C GLN A 97 -0.56 -16.31 20.62
N GLY A 98 0.30 -17.11 21.26
CA GLY A 98 1.16 -18.09 20.60
C GLY A 98 2.39 -17.47 19.92
N PRO A 99 3.09 -18.23 19.06
CA PRO A 99 4.35 -17.80 18.41
C PRO A 99 4.23 -16.54 17.52
N ASN A 100 2.99 -16.17 17.20
CA ASN A 100 2.65 -15.02 16.38
C ASN A 100 2.07 -13.86 17.19
N ALA A 101 1.99 -13.95 18.52
CA ALA A 101 1.51 -12.86 19.37
C ALA A 101 2.23 -11.53 19.05
N GLY A 102 1.47 -10.43 19.05
CA GLY A 102 2.02 -9.10 18.72
C GLY A 102 2.27 -8.88 17.23
N ARG A 103 1.81 -9.78 16.35
CA ARG A 103 1.85 -9.60 14.90
C ARG A 103 0.51 -9.12 14.37
N CYS A 104 0.59 -8.30 13.33
CA CYS A 104 -0.54 -7.90 12.52
C CYS A 104 -0.22 -8.15 11.05
N MET A 105 -1.19 -8.60 10.26
CA MET A 105 -1.01 -8.90 8.84
C MET A 105 -2.13 -8.26 8.04
N ILE A 106 -1.78 -7.55 6.97
CA ILE A 106 -2.71 -6.96 6.02
C ILE A 106 -2.68 -7.78 4.73
N MET A 107 -3.84 -8.02 4.15
CA MET A 107 -4.01 -8.56 2.81
C MET A 107 -4.93 -7.63 2.04
N SER A 108 -4.46 -7.12 0.91
CA SER A 108 -5.19 -6.11 0.15
C SER A 108 -5.00 -6.35 -1.35
N PRO A 109 -6.06 -6.21 -2.18
CA PRO A 109 -5.88 -6.22 -3.62
C PRO A 109 -5.14 -4.96 -4.08
N VAL A 110 -4.43 -5.08 -5.20
CA VAL A 110 -3.89 -3.94 -5.94
C VAL A 110 -4.30 -4.09 -7.40
N VAL A 111 -4.49 -2.97 -8.09
CA VAL A 111 -5.00 -2.97 -9.48
C VAL A 111 -4.09 -3.76 -10.41
N ASP A 112 -2.79 -3.50 -10.31
CA ASP A 112 -1.77 -4.02 -11.21
C ASP A 112 -0.36 -3.82 -10.62
N LEU A 113 0.67 -3.98 -11.46
CA LEU A 113 2.07 -3.71 -11.09
C LEU A 113 2.33 -2.24 -10.73
N ALA A 114 1.63 -1.29 -11.37
CA ALA A 114 1.77 0.13 -11.03
C ALA A 114 1.17 0.43 -9.66
N GLY A 115 0.05 -0.20 -9.31
CA GLY A 115 -0.54 -0.19 -7.97
C GLY A 115 0.40 -0.76 -6.90
N ASP A 116 1.01 -1.92 -7.15
CA ASP A 116 2.04 -2.49 -6.25
C ASP A 116 3.22 -1.53 -6.07
N GLN A 117 3.76 -1.00 -7.17
CA GLN A 117 4.87 -0.05 -7.13
C GLN A 117 4.51 1.25 -6.40
N ALA A 118 3.26 1.71 -6.54
CA ALA A 118 2.74 2.86 -5.82
C ALA A 118 2.70 2.63 -4.31
N VAL A 119 2.32 1.43 -3.86
CA VAL A 119 2.36 1.03 -2.45
C VAL A 119 3.80 0.99 -1.94
N ARG A 120 4.70 0.31 -2.66
CA ARG A 120 6.13 0.22 -2.31
C ARG A 120 6.76 1.59 -2.11
N THR A 121 6.50 2.50 -3.05
CA THR A 121 7.01 3.87 -3.00
C THR A 121 6.50 4.61 -1.76
N ARG A 122 5.21 4.51 -1.44
CA ARG A 122 4.63 5.19 -0.27
C ARG A 122 5.06 4.57 1.05
N LEU A 123 5.26 3.26 1.09
CA LEU A 123 5.87 2.60 2.25
C LEU A 123 7.31 3.03 2.45
N ALA A 124 8.08 3.20 1.37
CA ALA A 124 9.42 3.74 1.48
C ALA A 124 9.43 5.19 2.00
N THR A 125 8.44 6.00 1.64
CA THR A 125 8.24 7.33 2.23
C THR A 125 7.90 7.26 3.73
N LEU A 126 7.07 6.28 4.14
CA LEU A 126 6.67 6.12 5.53
C LEU A 126 7.77 5.55 6.43
N LEU A 127 8.48 4.54 5.95
CA LEU A 127 9.35 3.66 6.75
C LEU A 127 10.84 3.78 6.38
N GLY A 128 11.17 4.60 5.39
CA GLY A 128 12.53 4.73 4.86
C GLY A 128 12.88 3.68 3.81
N LYS A 129 14.18 3.55 3.50
CA LYS A 129 14.65 2.64 2.45
C LYS A 129 14.46 1.17 2.87
N PRO A 130 13.83 0.32 2.05
CA PRO A 130 13.68 -1.11 2.35
C PRO A 130 14.98 -1.88 2.15
N LEU A 131 15.10 -3.00 2.86
CA LEU A 131 15.85 -4.17 2.41
C LEU A 131 15.02 -4.89 1.35
N VAL A 132 15.64 -5.23 0.22
CA VAL A 132 14.96 -5.84 -0.92
C VAL A 132 15.52 -7.24 -1.13
N SER A 133 14.66 -8.24 -1.36
CA SER A 133 15.10 -9.60 -1.72
C SER A 133 15.80 -9.63 -3.08
N ALA A 134 16.58 -10.68 -3.35
CA ALA A 134 17.32 -10.85 -4.59
C ALA A 134 16.42 -10.85 -5.84
N ASP A 135 15.19 -11.35 -5.73
CA ASP A 135 14.17 -11.35 -6.79
C ASP A 135 13.44 -10.00 -6.94
N GLY A 136 13.71 -9.02 -6.08
CA GLY A 136 13.07 -7.70 -6.10
C GLY A 136 11.63 -7.68 -5.55
N LEU A 137 11.05 -8.83 -5.22
CA LEU A 137 9.63 -8.95 -4.92
C LEU A 137 9.30 -8.62 -3.46
N LYS A 138 10.14 -9.05 -2.52
CA LYS A 138 9.93 -8.83 -1.10
C LYS A 138 10.67 -7.59 -0.63
N GLN A 139 10.02 -6.80 0.20
CA GLN A 139 10.62 -5.64 0.84
C GLN A 139 10.43 -5.74 2.35
N ALA A 140 11.46 -5.41 3.10
CA ALA A 140 11.42 -5.39 4.55
C ALA A 140 11.97 -4.07 5.09
N TRP A 141 11.32 -3.57 6.13
CA TRP A 141 11.75 -2.40 6.89
C TRP A 141 11.93 -2.81 8.34
N LYS A 142 12.99 -2.30 8.96
CA LYS A 142 13.20 -2.39 10.40
C LYS A 142 13.04 -1.00 10.99
N THR A 143 12.06 -0.83 11.87
CA THR A 143 11.91 0.38 12.69
C THR A 143 12.57 0.14 14.06
N ALA A 144 12.49 1.12 14.96
CA ALA A 144 13.00 0.96 16.32
C ALA A 144 12.36 -0.21 17.08
N THR A 145 11.07 -0.48 16.83
CA THR A 145 10.27 -1.43 17.62
C THR A 145 9.61 -2.52 16.79
N GLN A 146 9.67 -2.44 15.46
CA GLN A 146 8.91 -3.32 14.58
C GLN A 146 9.72 -3.73 13.34
N THR A 147 9.34 -4.87 12.78
CA THR A 147 9.71 -5.27 11.42
C THR A 147 8.45 -5.28 10.56
N VAL A 148 8.51 -4.62 9.40
CA VAL A 148 7.43 -4.61 8.40
C VAL A 148 7.92 -5.35 7.17
N VAL A 149 7.15 -6.31 6.66
CA VAL A 149 7.49 -7.10 5.48
C VAL A 149 6.36 -7.02 4.47
N LEU A 150 6.63 -6.51 3.28
CA LEU A 150 5.75 -6.49 2.13
C LEU A 150 6.13 -7.62 1.18
N GLU A 151 5.14 -8.39 0.75
CA GLU A 151 5.27 -9.43 -0.27
C GLU A 151 4.09 -9.35 -1.24
N PRO A 152 4.28 -9.58 -2.56
CA PRO A 152 3.17 -9.72 -3.48
C PRO A 152 2.39 -11.01 -3.18
N MET A 153 1.11 -11.01 -3.53
CA MET A 153 0.25 -12.19 -3.48
C MET A 153 -0.66 -12.25 -4.72
N GLY A 154 -1.27 -13.41 -4.92
CA GLY A 154 -2.22 -13.63 -6.02
C GLY A 154 -1.53 -13.94 -7.34
N THR A 155 -2.26 -13.71 -8.43
CA THR A 155 -1.80 -13.96 -9.81
C THR A 155 -1.64 -12.65 -10.55
N GLU A 156 -1.09 -12.67 -11.77
CA GLU A 156 -1.00 -11.45 -12.57
C GLU A 156 -2.35 -10.80 -12.87
N LYS A 157 -3.43 -11.61 -12.94
CA LYS A 157 -4.79 -11.16 -13.23
C LYS A 157 -5.58 -10.75 -11.98
N ALA A 158 -5.11 -11.16 -10.80
CA ALA A 158 -5.72 -10.87 -9.52
C ALA A 158 -4.58 -10.63 -8.51
N ARG A 159 -3.96 -9.46 -8.64
CA ARG A 159 -2.81 -9.07 -7.81
C ARG A 159 -3.28 -8.58 -6.46
N GLY A 160 -2.51 -8.89 -5.45
CA GLY A 160 -2.63 -8.31 -4.14
C GLY A 160 -1.27 -8.16 -3.50
N ILE A 161 -1.29 -7.65 -2.29
CA ILE A 161 -0.13 -7.57 -1.42
C ILE A 161 -0.48 -8.13 -0.06
N ARG A 162 0.56 -8.67 0.58
CA ARG A 162 0.56 -9.03 1.98
C ARG A 162 1.58 -8.19 2.71
N ILE A 163 1.17 -7.55 3.79
CA ILE A 163 2.08 -6.77 4.65
C ILE A 163 2.01 -7.33 6.06
N ALA A 164 3.10 -7.89 6.55
CA ALA A 164 3.21 -8.37 7.91
C ALA A 164 3.97 -7.35 8.77
N VAL A 165 3.37 -6.93 9.88
CA VAL A 165 4.00 -6.14 10.93
C VAL A 165 4.23 -7.03 12.13
N LYS A 166 5.49 -7.11 12.57
CA LYS A 166 5.90 -7.85 13.76
C LYS A 166 6.51 -6.88 14.74
N PHE A 167 5.99 -6.85 15.97
CA PHE A 167 6.67 -6.19 17.07
C PHE A 167 7.94 -6.96 17.46
N THR A 168 9.05 -6.25 17.66
CA THR A 168 10.38 -6.82 17.85
C THR A 168 11.14 -6.27 19.04
N GLU A 169 10.46 -5.66 20.03
CA GLU A 169 10.96 -5.09 21.30
C GLU A 169 12.48 -5.06 21.48
N GLY A 170 13.04 -3.87 21.71
CA GLY A 170 14.47 -3.58 21.84
C GLY A 170 15.30 -4.77 22.36
N ARG A 171 16.05 -5.39 21.45
CA ARG A 171 17.35 -5.96 21.80
C ARG A 171 18.31 -4.83 22.11
#